data_AF-A0A8I1MRN8-F1
#
_entry.id   AF-A0A8I1MRN8-F1
#
_cell.length_a   1.000
_cell.length_b   1.000
_cell.length_c   1.000
_cell.angle_alpha   90.00
_cell.angle_beta   90.00
_cell.angle_gamma   90.00
#
_symmetry.space_group_name_H-M   'P 1'
#
loop_
_entity.id
_entity.type
_entity.pdbx_description
1 polymer ?
#
loop_
_entity_poly.entity_id
_entity_poly.type
_entity_poly.pdbx_seq_one_letter_code
_entity_poly.pdbx_strand_id
1 'polypeptide(L)'
;MKSHRRFFASRKIKAVCVAGAWCAVVAFLPACASRSQFQKGYERGASDTVKRQYWILQDMQKRSEPKPERRVSLYRIPITPDPEAAVKTVPYEISIPVVQ
;
A
#
# COMPACT_ATOMS: atom_id res chain seq x y z
N MET A 1 -10.22 -18.14 76.80
CA MET A 1 -10.46 -17.76 75.39
C MET A 1 -9.20 -17.12 74.79
N LYS A 2 -8.33 -17.89 74.11
CA LYS A 2 -7.02 -17.42 73.60
C LYS A 2 -6.67 -17.90 72.17
N SER A 3 -7.66 -18.23 71.33
CA SER A 3 -7.42 -18.85 70.01
C SER A 3 -7.81 -18.02 68.77
N HIS A 4 -8.55 -16.91 68.87
CA HIS A 4 -9.04 -16.20 67.68
C HIS A 4 -8.07 -15.22 67.02
N ARG A 5 -7.00 -14.76 67.70
CA ARG A 5 -6.12 -13.71 67.14
C ARG A 5 -5.10 -14.21 66.10
N ARG A 6 -4.79 -15.51 66.06
CA ARG A 6 -3.78 -16.04 65.11
C ARG A 6 -4.35 -16.34 63.71
N PHE A 7 -5.67 -16.46 63.58
CA PHE A 7 -6.31 -16.81 62.30
C PHE A 7 -6.39 -15.61 61.34
N PHE A 8 -6.57 -14.39 61.87
CA PHE A 8 -6.66 -13.16 61.05
C PHE A 8 -5.32 -12.69 60.46
N ALA A 9 -4.19 -13.06 61.08
CA ALA A 9 -2.86 -12.67 60.60
C ALA A 9 -2.44 -13.42 59.32
N SER A 10 -2.91 -14.64 59.12
CA SER A 10 -2.54 -15.50 57.97
C SER A 10 -3.21 -15.08 56.66
N ARG A 11 -4.47 -14.60 56.69
CA ARG A 11 -5.19 -14.20 55.47
C ARG A 11 -4.65 -12.93 54.81
N LYS A 12 -4.11 -11.98 55.58
CA LYS A 12 -3.59 -10.71 55.04
C LYS A 12 -2.28 -10.89 54.27
N ILE A 13 -1.43 -11.83 54.67
CA ILE A 13 -0.12 -12.05 54.03
C ILE A 13 -0.31 -12.63 52.62
N LYS A 14 -1.24 -13.56 52.44
CA LYS A 14 -1.51 -14.18 51.12
C LYS A 14 -2.05 -13.18 50.09
N ALA A 15 -2.88 -12.22 50.50
CA ALA A 15 -3.44 -11.21 49.61
C ALA A 15 -2.38 -10.21 49.10
N VAL A 16 -1.39 -9.87 49.93
CA VAL A 16 -0.29 -8.96 49.55
C VAL A 16 0.64 -9.61 48.52
N CYS A 17 0.90 -10.91 48.64
CA CYS A 17 1.75 -11.62 47.67
C CYS A 17 1.11 -11.71 46.27
N VAL A 18 -0.22 -11.89 46.18
CA VAL A 18 -0.93 -11.97 44.89
C VAL A 18 -1.02 -10.58 44.22
N ALA A 19 -1.26 -9.53 45.02
CA ALA A 19 -1.26 -8.15 44.52
C ALA A 19 0.14 -7.70 44.03
N GLY A 20 1.20 -8.06 44.75
CA GLY A 20 2.58 -7.78 44.34
C GLY A 20 2.98 -8.50 43.05
N ALA A 21 2.55 -9.76 42.89
CA ALA A 21 2.82 -10.54 41.69
C ALA A 21 2.11 -9.97 40.43
N TRP A 22 0.88 -9.45 40.56
CA TRP A 22 0.19 -8.82 39.44
C TRP A 22 0.71 -7.42 39.08
N CYS A 23 1.13 -6.61 40.07
CA CYS A 23 1.78 -5.33 39.76
C CYS A 23 3.11 -5.51 39.01
N ALA A 24 3.88 -6.56 39.32
CA ALA A 24 5.11 -6.86 38.60
C ALA A 24 4.83 -7.22 37.13
N VAL A 25 3.78 -7.99 36.83
CA VAL A 25 3.45 -8.40 35.45
C VAL A 25 2.96 -7.22 34.60
N VAL A 26 2.23 -6.26 35.17
CA VAL A 26 1.77 -5.07 34.44
C VAL A 26 2.90 -4.04 34.22
N ALA A 27 3.88 -3.98 35.12
CA ALA A 27 5.05 -3.11 34.98
C ALA A 27 6.06 -3.59 33.91
N PHE A 28 5.93 -4.84 33.42
CA PHE A 28 6.69 -5.38 32.28
C PHE A 28 5.96 -5.24 30.93
N LEU A 29 4.94 -4.39 30.83
CA LEU A 29 4.48 -3.90 29.52
C LEU A 29 5.57 -2.99 28.93
N PRO A 30 5.98 -3.17 27.66
CA PRO A 30 7.23 -2.61 27.13
C PRO A 30 7.08 -1.12 26.85
N ALA A 31 7.16 -0.28 27.88
CA ALA A 31 7.23 1.16 27.78
C ALA A 31 8.67 1.58 27.43
N CYS A 32 9.12 1.19 26.23
CA CYS A 32 10.18 1.81 25.43
C CYS A 32 10.59 0.80 24.37
N ALA A 33 10.16 0.99 23.11
CA ALA A 33 10.86 0.37 22.00
C ALA A 33 12.35 0.70 22.16
N SER A 34 13.22 -0.31 22.28
CA SER A 34 14.63 -0.05 22.55
C SER A 34 15.19 0.87 21.45
N ARG A 35 16.14 1.75 21.77
CA ARG A 35 16.77 2.67 20.80
C ARG A 35 17.19 1.96 19.50
N SER A 36 17.56 0.67 19.58
CA SER A 36 17.90 -0.16 18.42
C SER A 36 16.72 -0.44 17.47
N GLN A 37 15.50 -0.59 18.00
CA GLN A 37 14.28 -0.77 17.19
C GLN A 37 13.90 0.53 16.50
N PHE A 38 14.05 1.67 17.18
CA PHE A 38 13.83 2.99 16.59
C PHE A 38 14.84 3.27 15.47
N GLN A 39 16.13 3.00 15.71
CA GLN A 39 17.19 3.16 14.72
C GLN A 39 16.95 2.29 13.48
N LYS A 40 16.59 1.01 13.67
CA LYS A 40 16.22 0.11 12.58
C LYS A 40 15.00 0.60 11.78
N GLY A 41 14.01 1.19 12.46
CA GLY A 41 12.85 1.81 11.81
C GLY A 41 13.24 3.04 10.98
N TYR A 42 14.12 3.88 11.52
CA TYR A 42 14.65 5.06 10.84
C TYR A 42 15.45 4.69 9.59
N GLU A 43 16.36 3.70 9.68
CA GLU A 43 17.16 3.22 8.55
C GLU A 43 16.28 2.61 7.44
N ARG A 44 15.25 1.83 7.82
CA ARG A 44 14.27 1.29 6.87
C ARG A 44 13.48 2.41 6.18
N GLY A 45 13.00 3.39 6.96
CA GLY A 45 12.27 4.55 6.43
C GLY A 45 13.13 5.43 5.52
N ALA A 46 14.39 5.64 5.87
CA ALA A 46 15.35 6.37 5.04
C ALA A 46 15.60 5.66 3.69
N SER A 47 15.65 4.32 3.68
CA SER A 47 15.77 3.58 2.42
C SER A 47 14.53 3.72 1.54
N ASP A 48 13.33 3.81 2.15
CA ASP A 48 12.08 3.97 1.42
C ASP A 48 11.91 5.39 0.86
N THR A 49 12.38 6.42 1.57
CA THR A 49 12.37 7.79 1.05
C THR A 49 13.32 7.96 -0.13
N VAL A 50 14.53 7.41 -0.07
CA VAL A 50 15.49 7.43 -1.19
C VAL A 50 14.94 6.69 -2.41
N LYS A 51 14.32 5.52 -2.22
CA LYS A 51 13.65 4.79 -3.33
C LYS A 51 12.53 5.61 -3.94
N ARG A 52 11.69 6.26 -3.12
CA ARG A 52 10.61 7.13 -3.62
C ARG A 52 11.17 8.30 -4.43
N GLN A 53 12.21 8.96 -3.93
CA GLN A 53 12.89 10.04 -4.65
C GLN A 53 13.46 9.56 -5.98
N TYR A 54 14.11 8.39 -6.00
CA TYR A 54 14.60 7.76 -7.22
C TYR A 54 13.47 7.53 -8.24
N TRP A 55 12.36 6.92 -7.81
CA TRP A 55 11.23 6.65 -8.70
C TRP A 55 10.57 7.92 -9.23
N ILE A 56 10.48 8.97 -8.41
CA ILE A 56 9.96 10.28 -8.84
C ILE A 56 10.86 10.87 -9.92
N LEU A 57 12.18 10.90 -9.69
CA LEU A 57 13.14 11.42 -10.66
C LEU A 57 13.12 10.61 -11.96
N GLN A 58 13.03 9.28 -11.87
CA GLN A 58 12.94 8.41 -13.03
C GLN A 58 11.63 8.60 -13.81
N ASP A 59 10.49 8.78 -13.12
CA ASP A 59 9.21 9.07 -13.78
C ASP A 59 9.24 10.43 -14.49
N MET A 60 9.83 11.45 -13.85
CA MET A 60 10.02 12.77 -14.46
C MET A 60 10.88 12.69 -15.72
N GLN A 61 11.98 11.93 -15.70
CA GLN A 61 12.83 11.71 -16.87
C GLN A 61 12.07 11.00 -18.00
N LYS A 62 11.34 9.92 -17.69
CA LYS A 62 10.52 9.18 -18.67
C LYS A 62 9.42 10.03 -19.30
N ARG A 63 8.85 10.98 -18.57
CA ARG A 63 7.86 11.92 -19.10
C ARG A 63 8.48 13.00 -19.98
N SER A 64 9.73 13.37 -19.70
CA SER A 64 10.47 14.35 -20.50
C SER A 64 10.98 13.80 -21.83
N GLU A 65 11.14 12.47 -21.92
CA GLU A 65 11.37 11.80 -23.20
C GLU A 65 10.11 11.90 -24.05
N PRO A 66 10.20 12.37 -25.31
CA PRO A 66 9.07 12.34 -26.21
C PRO A 66 8.62 10.90 -26.34
N LYS A 67 7.38 10.60 -25.90
CA LYS A 67 6.77 9.29 -26.16
C LYS A 67 6.93 9.01 -27.65
N PRO A 68 7.33 7.79 -28.05
CA PRO A 68 7.39 7.45 -29.46
C PRO A 68 6.01 7.73 -30.04
N GLU A 69 5.96 8.70 -30.96
CA GLU A 69 4.73 9.06 -31.65
C GLU A 69 4.29 7.79 -32.38
N ARG A 70 3.21 7.17 -31.91
CA ARG A 70 2.68 5.96 -32.54
C ARG A 70 2.32 6.36 -33.96
N ARG A 71 2.94 5.73 -34.94
CA ARG A 71 2.69 6.03 -36.35
C ARG A 71 1.28 5.55 -36.65
N VAL A 72 0.34 6.49 -36.75
CA VAL A 72 -1.03 6.19 -37.16
C VAL A 72 -1.09 6.30 -38.67
N SER A 73 -1.15 5.16 -39.35
CA SER A 73 -1.39 5.10 -40.79
C SER A 73 -2.89 4.96 -41.05
N LEU A 74 -3.44 5.78 -41.94
CA LEU A 74 -4.83 5.70 -42.37
C LEU A 74 -4.92 4.86 -43.65
N TYR A 75 -5.56 3.70 -43.58
CA TYR A 75 -5.87 2.89 -44.76
C TYR A 75 -7.23 3.32 -45.33
N ARG A 76 -7.28 3.63 -46.63
CA ARG A 76 -8.51 4.05 -47.32
C ARG A 76 -9.07 2.91 -48.15
N ILE A 77 -10.35 2.59 -47.94
CA ILE A 77 -11.06 1.56 -48.68
C ILE A 77 -12.18 2.25 -49.46
N PRO A 78 -12.13 2.25 -50.81
CA PRO A 78 -13.23 2.74 -51.61
C PRO A 78 -14.35 1.69 -51.62
N ILE A 79 -15.57 2.11 -51.30
CA ILE A 79 -16.75 1.26 -51.34
C ILE A 79 -17.59 1.66 -52.55
N THR A 80 -17.69 0.73 -53.49
CA THR A 80 -18.55 0.86 -54.67
C THR A 80 -19.99 0.54 -54.29
N PRO A 81 -20.97 1.30 -54.80
CA PRO A 81 -22.37 1.00 -54.58
C PRO A 81 -22.76 -0.29 -55.31
N ASP A 82 -23.54 -1.12 -54.63
CA ASP A 82 -24.11 -2.33 -55.21
C ASP A 82 -25.25 -1.94 -56.18
N PRO A 83 -25.18 -2.34 -57.47
CA PRO A 83 -26.21 -2.00 -58.46
C PRO A 83 -27.56 -2.67 -58.18
N GLU A 84 -27.61 -3.75 -57.39
CA GLU A 84 -28.84 -4.49 -57.10
C GLU A 84 -29.51 -4.06 -55.78
N ALA A 85 -28.88 -3.15 -55.03
CA ALA A 85 -29.41 -2.68 -53.76
C ALA A 85 -30.71 -1.87 -53.94
N ALA A 86 -31.71 -2.15 -53.09
CA ALA A 86 -32.98 -1.41 -53.06
C ALA A 86 -32.80 0.09 -52.75
N VAL A 87 -31.70 0.45 -52.08
CA VAL A 87 -31.33 1.84 -51.76
C VAL A 87 -30.08 2.20 -52.54
N LYS A 88 -30.21 3.21 -53.42
CA LYS A 88 -29.08 3.72 -54.20
C LYS A 88 -28.15 4.52 -53.31
N THR A 89 -26.92 4.04 -53.12
CA THR A 89 -25.86 4.75 -52.40
C THR A 89 -24.88 5.40 -53.37
N VAL A 90 -24.25 6.49 -52.94
CA VAL A 90 -23.15 7.13 -53.67
C VAL A 90 -21.84 6.46 -53.26
N PRO A 91 -20.82 6.33 -54.13
CA PRO A 91 -19.50 5.84 -53.73
C PRO A 91 -18.93 6.68 -52.58
N TYR A 92 -18.35 6.01 -51.58
CA TYR A 92 -17.72 6.66 -50.44
C TYR A 92 -16.45 5.93 -50.02
N GLU A 93 -15.58 6.64 -49.31
CA GLU A 93 -14.34 6.09 -48.76
C GLU A 93 -14.47 5.90 -47.25
N ILE A 94 -14.06 4.73 -46.75
CA ILE A 94 -13.87 4.49 -45.32
C ILE A 94 -12.39 4.59 -45.00
N SER A 95 -12.05 5.31 -43.92
CA SER A 95 -10.70 5.36 -43.37
C SER A 95 -10.61 4.51 -42.10
N ILE A 96 -9.66 3.58 -42.06
CA ILE A 96 -9.38 2.75 -40.89
C ILE A 96 -8.03 3.19 -40.31
N PRO A 97 -7.99 3.67 -39.05
CA PRO A 97 -6.73 4.00 -38.40
C PRO A 97 -6.02 2.72 -37.94
N VAL A 98 -4.81 2.51 -38.43
CA VAL A 98 -3.92 1.42 -38.01
C VAL A 98 -2.79 2.02 -37.18
N VAL A 99 -2.66 1.55 -35.95
CA VAL A 99 -1.60 1.94 -35.02
C VAL A 99 -0.43 0.99 -35.22
N GLN A 100 0.72 1.50 -35.68
CA GLN A 100 1.98 0.77 -35.85
C GLN A 100 2.88 0.89 -34.62
#